data_AF-A0A356XGI0-F1
#
_entry.id   AF-A0A356XGI0-F1
#
_cell.length_a   1.000
_cell.length_b   1.000
_cell.length_c   1.000
_cell.angle_alpha   90.00
_cell.angle_beta   90.00
_cell.angle_gamma   90.00
#
_symmetry.space_group_name_H-M   'P 1'
#
loop_
_entity.id
_entity.type
_entity.pdbx_description
1 polymer ?
#
loop_
_entity_poly.entity_id
_entity_poly.type
_entity_poly.pdbx_seq_one_letter_code
_entity_poly.pdbx_strand_id
1 'polypeptide(L)'
;DLVIVSFHWGSELQYYPDGVQVELGHVAIDAGADLVWGHHPHVIQGIEKYKDRYIVYSLGNFCFGGNINPSDKDTMIFQARFSFTSGEKPSCTGNIVPCRISSVDYINDYKPVVLTGEEERRVIGRIHAYSAELPYGIVTK
;
A
#
# COMPACT_ATOMS: atom_id res chain seq x y z
N ASP A 1 -22.60 -4.94 -4.42
CA ASP A 1 -21.75 -5.28 -3.26
C ASP A 1 -20.40 -4.60 -3.38
N LEU A 2 -19.63 -4.56 -2.30
CA LEU A 2 -18.24 -4.09 -2.29
C LEU A 2 -17.37 -5.24 -1.78
N VAL A 3 -16.42 -5.70 -2.59
CA VAL A 3 -15.53 -6.81 -2.22
C VAL A 3 -14.11 -6.31 -2.02
N ILE A 4 -13.56 -6.48 -0.82
CA ILE A 4 -12.18 -6.13 -0.50
C ILE A 4 -11.43 -7.40 -0.15
N VAL A 5 -10.26 -7.60 -0.78
CA VAL A 5 -9.41 -8.78 -0.56
C VAL A 5 -8.13 -8.36 0.14
N SER A 6 -7.77 -9.09 1.19
CA SER A 6 -6.54 -8.90 1.95
C SER A 6 -5.65 -10.13 1.80
N PHE A 7 -4.39 -9.93 1.40
CA PHE A 7 -3.40 -10.99 1.34
C PHE A 7 -2.28 -10.79 2.38
N HIS A 8 -1.83 -11.89 2.97
CA HIS A 8 -0.57 -11.95 3.71
C HIS A 8 0.45 -12.68 2.82
N TRP A 9 1.32 -11.93 2.14
CA TRP A 9 2.07 -12.44 0.97
C TRP A 9 3.43 -11.81 0.75
N GLY A 10 4.16 -12.31 -0.25
CA GLY A 10 5.48 -11.80 -0.59
C GLY A 10 6.54 -12.27 0.40
N SER A 11 7.68 -11.61 0.35
CA SER A 11 8.84 -11.92 1.19
C SER A 11 9.21 -10.74 2.09
N GLU A 12 9.69 -11.04 3.30
CA GLU A 12 10.13 -10.02 4.25
C GLU A 12 11.20 -9.11 3.64
N LEU A 13 11.05 -7.80 3.90
CA LEU A 13 11.98 -6.74 3.50
C LEU A 13 12.22 -6.60 1.99
N GLN A 14 11.36 -7.17 1.15
CA GLN A 14 11.38 -6.95 -0.30
C GLN A 14 10.55 -5.72 -0.69
N TYR A 15 11.18 -4.74 -1.33
CA TYR A 15 10.55 -3.47 -1.72
C TYR A 15 9.68 -3.54 -2.98
N TYR A 16 9.88 -4.57 -3.79
CA TYR A 16 9.10 -4.81 -5.00
C TYR A 16 8.29 -6.09 -4.82
N PRO A 17 7.01 -6.10 -5.19
CA PRO A 17 6.21 -7.31 -5.13
C PRO A 17 6.77 -8.34 -6.12
N ASP A 18 6.78 -9.61 -5.72
CA ASP A 18 7.15 -10.68 -6.62
C ASP A 18 6.05 -10.99 -7.65
N GLY A 19 6.36 -11.82 -8.65
CA GLY A 19 5.40 -12.17 -9.69
C GLY A 19 4.14 -12.88 -9.17
N VAL A 20 4.24 -13.62 -8.07
CA VAL A 20 3.09 -14.31 -7.45
C VAL A 20 2.16 -13.30 -6.80
N GLN A 21 2.70 -12.31 -6.08
CA GLN A 21 1.91 -11.21 -5.54
C GLN A 21 1.12 -10.50 -6.67
N VAL A 22 1.81 -10.16 -7.77
CA VAL A 22 1.20 -9.46 -8.90
C VAL A 22 0.08 -10.29 -9.54
N GLU A 23 0.36 -11.56 -9.84
CA GLU A 23 -0.62 -12.49 -10.41
C GLU A 23 -1.86 -12.64 -9.52
N LEU A 24 -1.67 -12.89 -8.21
CA LEU A 24 -2.78 -13.04 -7.27
C LEU A 24 -3.60 -11.76 -7.13
N GLY A 25 -2.95 -10.59 -7.16
CA GLY A 25 -3.61 -9.29 -7.17
C GLY A 25 -4.53 -9.13 -8.38
N HIS A 26 -4.02 -9.43 -9.58
CA HIS A 26 -4.81 -9.34 -10.82
C HIS A 26 -5.95 -10.36 -10.84
N VAL A 27 -5.70 -11.60 -10.42
CA VAL A 27 -6.72 -12.66 -10.32
C VAL A 27 -7.85 -12.26 -9.35
N ALA A 28 -7.54 -11.65 -8.21
CA ALA A 28 -8.55 -11.19 -7.27
C ALA A 28 -9.46 -10.11 -7.88
N ILE A 29 -8.89 -9.14 -8.59
CA ILE A 29 -9.66 -8.12 -9.33
C ILE A 29 -10.50 -8.76 -10.43
N ASP A 30 -9.93 -9.71 -11.18
CA ASP A 30 -10.64 -10.43 -12.26
C ASP A 30 -11.79 -11.29 -11.74
N ALA A 31 -11.68 -11.80 -10.51
CA ALA A 31 -12.74 -12.51 -9.79
C ALA A 31 -13.80 -11.58 -9.17
N GLY A 32 -13.64 -10.26 -9.26
CA GLY A 32 -14.64 -9.26 -8.84
C GLY A 32 -14.28 -8.46 -7.59
N ALA A 33 -13.04 -8.49 -7.11
CA ALA A 33 -12.61 -7.59 -6.04
C ALA A 33 -12.62 -6.12 -6.50
N ASP A 34 -13.05 -5.23 -5.61
CA ASP A 34 -13.06 -3.77 -5.80
C ASP A 34 -11.83 -3.08 -5.19
N LEU A 35 -11.10 -3.78 -4.32
CA LEU A 35 -9.81 -3.37 -3.76
C LEU A 35 -9.05 -4.61 -3.31
N VAL A 36 -7.76 -4.65 -3.60
CA VAL A 36 -6.83 -5.60 -3.01
C VAL A 36 -5.83 -4.83 -2.16
N TRP A 37 -5.58 -5.29 -0.94
CA TRP A 37 -4.41 -4.87 -0.19
C TRP A 37 -3.61 -6.07 0.29
N GLY A 38 -2.32 -5.84 0.50
CA GLY A 38 -1.40 -6.81 1.06
C GLY A 38 -0.65 -6.28 2.27
N HIS A 39 -0.11 -7.22 3.05
CA HIS A 39 0.86 -7.01 4.11
C HIS A 39 1.74 -8.27 4.21
N HIS A 40 2.69 -8.27 5.16
CA HIS A 40 3.78 -9.26 5.39
C HIS A 40 5.19 -8.75 5.08
N PRO A 41 5.48 -8.03 3.98
CA PRO A 41 6.86 -7.62 3.68
C PRO A 41 7.52 -6.70 4.72
N HIS A 42 6.75 -6.16 5.67
CA HIS A 42 7.20 -5.23 6.72
C HIS A 42 7.76 -3.89 6.21
N VAL A 43 7.75 -3.67 4.89
CA VAL A 43 8.12 -2.43 4.20
C VAL A 43 7.00 -2.02 3.24
N ILE A 44 6.98 -0.74 2.85
CA ILE A 44 6.09 -0.26 1.78
C ILE A 44 6.48 -0.88 0.44
N GLN A 45 5.49 -1.25 -0.36
CA GLN A 45 5.65 -1.66 -1.76
C GLN A 45 4.80 -0.74 -2.66
N GLY A 46 4.94 -0.91 -3.98
CA GLY A 46 4.19 -0.14 -4.97
C GLY A 46 2.67 -0.40 -4.95
N ILE A 47 1.97 0.41 -5.73
CA ILE A 47 0.51 0.35 -5.92
C ILE A 47 0.20 0.28 -7.42
N GLU A 48 -0.73 -0.59 -7.79
CA GLU A 48 -1.30 -0.62 -9.13
C GLU A 48 -2.73 -0.10 -9.17
N LYS A 49 -3.14 0.37 -10.35
CA LYS A 49 -4.54 0.55 -10.71
C LYS A 49 -4.88 -0.35 -11.91
N TYR A 50 -5.29 -1.58 -11.64
CA TYR A 50 -5.67 -2.58 -12.64
C TYR A 50 -7.20 -2.61 -12.81
N LYS A 51 -7.69 -2.47 -14.05
CA LYS A 51 -9.14 -2.42 -14.38
C LYS A 51 -9.95 -1.45 -13.50
N ASP A 52 -9.39 -0.26 -13.31
CA ASP A 52 -9.93 0.80 -12.44
C ASP A 52 -10.07 0.45 -10.95
N ARG A 53 -9.40 -0.60 -10.48
CA ARG A 53 -9.33 -1.02 -9.08
C ARG A 53 -7.91 -0.93 -8.55
N TYR A 54 -7.77 -0.59 -7.27
CA TYR A 54 -6.47 -0.48 -6.64
C TYR A 54 -5.97 -1.84 -6.14
N ILE A 55 -4.67 -2.06 -6.29
CA ILE A 55 -3.92 -3.15 -5.64
C ILE A 55 -2.78 -2.49 -4.87
N VAL A 56 -2.84 -2.58 -3.54
CA VAL A 56 -1.82 -2.02 -2.64
C VAL A 56 -0.98 -3.16 -2.09
N TYR A 57 0.21 -3.39 -2.64
CA TYR A 57 0.95 -4.64 -2.39
C TYR A 57 1.46 -4.79 -0.94
N SER A 58 1.92 -3.70 -0.33
CA SER A 58 2.26 -3.67 1.09
C SER A 58 2.21 -2.25 1.62
N LEU A 59 1.53 -2.08 2.76
CA LEU A 59 1.43 -0.81 3.49
C LEU A 59 2.64 -0.54 4.40
N GLY A 60 3.49 -1.56 4.63
CA GLY A 60 4.49 -1.55 5.69
C GLY A 60 3.88 -1.81 7.08
N ASN A 61 4.70 -1.63 8.11
CA ASN A 61 4.24 -1.75 9.50
C ASN A 61 3.45 -0.49 9.90
N PHE A 62 2.44 -0.55 10.77
CA PHE A 62 1.79 0.66 11.31
C PHE A 62 1.93 0.70 12.84
N CYS A 63 1.18 -0.16 13.54
CA CYS A 63 1.38 -0.48 14.95
C CYS A 63 1.87 -1.92 15.07
N PHE A 64 3.18 -2.16 14.98
CA PHE A 64 3.76 -3.52 14.96
C PHE A 64 4.91 -3.64 15.96
N GLY A 65 4.95 -4.71 16.75
CA GLY A 65 5.92 -4.92 17.82
C GLY A 65 6.94 -6.03 17.62
N GLY A 66 6.99 -6.66 16.44
CA GLY A 66 7.98 -7.69 16.14
C GLY A 66 9.41 -7.17 16.01
N ASN A 67 9.62 -5.86 15.90
CA ASN A 67 10.94 -5.24 15.85
C ASN A 67 11.00 -3.96 16.71
N ILE A 68 11.96 -3.93 17.65
CA ILE A 68 12.18 -2.82 18.57
C ILE A 68 12.74 -1.57 17.87
N ASN A 69 13.45 -1.72 16.76
CA ASN A 69 14.00 -0.61 15.98
C ASN A 69 14.24 -1.03 14.53
N PRO A 70 13.20 -1.10 13.68
CA PRO A 70 13.38 -1.48 12.29
C PRO A 70 14.16 -0.41 11.54
N SER A 71 14.99 -0.85 10.59
CA SER A 71 15.82 0.01 9.74
C SER A 71 14.98 0.87 8.79
N ASP A 72 13.83 0.34 8.35
CA ASP A 72 12.82 1.09 7.61
C ASP A 72 11.62 1.34 8.52
N LYS A 73 11.31 2.62 8.73
CA LYS A 73 10.19 3.07 9.56
C LYS A 73 9.05 3.65 8.72
N ASP A 74 9.23 3.75 7.40
CA ASP A 74 8.23 4.31 6.53
C ASP A 74 7.04 3.35 6.42
N THR A 75 5.85 3.94 6.39
CA THR A 75 4.58 3.26 6.25
C THR A 75 3.61 4.19 5.55
N MET A 76 2.40 3.71 5.26
CA MET A 76 1.36 4.56 4.72
C MET A 76 -0.01 4.14 5.20
N ILE A 77 -0.92 5.12 5.23
CA ILE A 77 -2.35 4.86 5.24
C ILE A 77 -2.83 5.04 3.80
N PHE A 78 -3.39 3.99 3.22
CA PHE A 78 -4.11 4.08 1.95
C PHE A 78 -5.59 4.35 2.22
N GLN A 79 -6.06 5.52 1.82
CA GLN A 79 -7.46 5.93 1.95
C GLN A 79 -8.20 5.64 0.65
N ALA A 80 -9.06 4.61 0.67
CA ALA A 80 -9.97 4.30 -0.42
C ALA A 80 -11.34 4.91 -0.17
N ARG A 81 -11.82 5.77 -1.08
CA ARG A 81 -13.18 6.33 -1.05
C ARG A 81 -14.01 5.68 -2.14
N PHE A 82 -15.11 5.03 -1.75
CA PHE A 82 -16.05 4.39 -2.67
C PHE A 82 -17.30 5.24 -2.86
N SER A 83 -17.77 5.32 -4.11
CA SER A 83 -19.02 5.97 -4.49
C SER A 83 -19.93 4.97 -5.19
N PHE A 84 -21.22 4.98 -4.83
CA PHE A 84 -22.22 4.00 -5.28
C PHE A 84 -23.31 4.69 -6.09
N THR A 85 -23.55 4.17 -7.29
CA THR A 85 -24.67 4.56 -8.16
C THR A 85 -25.52 3.32 -8.43
N SER A 86 -26.85 3.43 -8.36
CA SER A 86 -27.75 2.31 -8.61
C SER A 86 -27.55 1.74 -10.02
N GLY A 87 -27.34 0.44 -10.12
CA GLY A 87 -27.10 -0.25 -11.40
C GLY A 87 -25.66 -0.17 -11.93
N GLU A 88 -24.75 0.50 -11.23
CA GLU A 88 -23.34 0.63 -11.64
C GLU A 88 -22.40 -0.06 -10.64
N LYS A 89 -21.20 -0.42 -11.10
CA LYS A 89 -20.14 -0.89 -10.21
C LYS A 89 -19.65 0.28 -9.33
N PRO A 90 -19.26 0.04 -8.06
CA PRO A 90 -18.72 1.10 -7.23
C PRO A 90 -17.46 1.68 -7.87
N SER A 91 -17.35 3.01 -7.85
CA SER A 91 -16.11 3.69 -8.24
C SER A 91 -15.24 3.92 -7.01
N CYS A 92 -13.92 3.96 -7.19
CA CYS A 92 -12.96 4.13 -6.10
C CYS A 92 -11.96 5.23 -6.44
N THR A 93 -11.73 6.14 -5.49
CA THR A 93 -10.58 7.06 -5.50
C THR A 93 -9.64 6.73 -4.35
N GLY A 94 -8.34 6.70 -4.63
CA GLY A 94 -7.29 6.41 -3.65
C GLY A 94 -6.52 7.67 -3.29
N ASN A 95 -6.22 7.83 -2.01
CA ASN A 95 -5.28 8.81 -1.48
C ASN A 95 -4.22 8.12 -0.60
N ILE A 96 -2.99 8.60 -0.67
CA ILE A 96 -1.87 8.06 0.12
C ILE A 96 -1.55 9.09 1.20
N VAL A 97 -1.59 8.66 2.46
CA VAL A 97 -1.11 9.45 3.59
C VAL A 97 0.17 8.80 4.10
N PRO A 98 1.35 9.32 3.71
CA PRO A 98 2.62 8.74 4.11
C PRO A 98 2.81 8.95 5.61
N CYS A 99 3.35 7.94 6.26
CA CYS A 99 3.50 7.87 7.69
C CYS A 99 4.85 7.26 8.02
N ARG A 100 5.24 7.36 9.29
CA ARG A 100 6.28 6.53 9.87
C ARG A 100 5.76 5.86 11.13
N ILE A 101 6.22 4.65 11.44
CA ILE A 101 5.70 3.84 12.55
C ILE A 101 6.04 4.38 13.95
N SER A 102 7.00 5.30 14.02
CA SER A 102 7.53 5.81 15.26
C SER A 102 7.77 7.31 15.19
N SER A 103 7.60 8.01 16.31
CA SER A 103 7.86 9.44 16.40
C SER A 103 9.35 9.79 16.52
N VAL A 104 10.23 8.80 16.67
CA VAL A 104 11.67 8.96 16.88
C VAL A 104 12.51 8.02 16.01
N ASP A 105 13.80 8.33 15.84
CA ASP A 105 14.69 7.60 14.92
C ASP A 105 15.43 6.41 15.55
N TYR A 106 15.48 6.30 16.87
CA TYR A 106 16.32 5.29 17.56
C TYR A 106 15.55 4.11 18.16
N ILE A 107 14.22 4.15 18.16
CA ILE A 107 13.36 3.05 18.64
C ILE A 107 12.05 3.04 17.85
N ASN A 108 11.30 1.95 17.93
CA ASN A 108 9.88 1.88 17.62
C ASN A 108 9.09 2.15 18.91
N ASP A 109 8.67 3.41 19.08
CA ASP A 109 7.89 3.85 20.24
C ASP A 109 6.37 3.65 20.09
N TYR A 110 5.94 2.91 19.06
CA TYR A 110 4.53 2.59 18.78
C TYR A 110 3.64 3.82 18.58
N LYS A 111 4.22 4.92 18.09
CA LYS A 111 3.49 6.16 17.79
C LYS A 111 3.63 6.46 16.29
N PRO A 112 2.70 5.97 15.46
CA PRO A 112 2.66 6.36 14.07
C PRO A 112 2.50 7.86 13.91
N VAL A 113 3.28 8.46 13.02
CA VAL A 113 3.26 9.90 12.72
C VAL A 113 3.02 10.09 11.23
N VAL A 114 2.05 10.92 10.88
CA VAL A 114 1.85 11.38 9.51
C VAL A 114 3.04 12.25 9.11
N LEU A 115 3.65 11.92 7.98
CA LEU A 115 4.79 12.68 7.46
C LEU A 115 4.30 13.95 6.76
N THR A 116 5.12 15.00 6.83
CA THR A 116 4.89 16.28 6.15
C THR A 116 6.18 16.78 5.51
N GLY A 117 6.07 17.68 4.54
CA GLY A 117 7.21 18.42 4.00
C GLY A 117 8.18 17.56 3.17
N GLU A 118 9.46 17.54 3.54
CA GLU A 118 10.47 16.77 2.80
C GLU A 118 10.30 15.26 2.96
N GLU A 119 9.96 14.80 4.17
CA GLU A 119 9.76 13.38 4.44
C GLU A 119 8.53 12.82 3.75
N GLU A 120 7.43 13.59 3.70
CA GLU A 120 6.25 13.26 2.90
C GLU A 120 6.61 13.05 1.42
N ARG A 121 7.34 14.01 0.82
CA ARG A 121 7.78 13.92 -0.57
C ARG A 121 8.72 12.74 -0.81
N ARG A 122 9.62 12.44 0.13
CA ARG A 122 10.53 11.30 0.07
C ARG A 122 9.76 9.99 0.02
N VAL A 123 8.80 9.78 0.92
CA VAL A 123 8.02 8.53 1.00
C VAL A 123 7.07 8.39 -0.18
N ILE A 124 6.39 9.46 -0.60
CA ILE A 124 5.54 9.45 -1.81
C ILE A 124 6.38 9.14 -3.06
N GLY A 125 7.58 9.72 -3.16
CA GLY A 125 8.54 9.42 -4.22
C GLY A 125 8.93 7.94 -4.26
N ARG A 126 9.18 7.32 -3.10
CA ARG A 126 9.44 5.86 -3.00
C ARG A 126 8.27 5.04 -3.51
N ILE A 127 7.04 5.37 -3.09
CA ILE A 127 5.84 4.64 -3.51
C ILE A 127 5.66 4.73 -5.02
N HIS A 128 5.83 5.91 -5.62
CA HIS A 128 5.77 6.06 -7.08
C HIS A 128 6.90 5.33 -7.80
N ALA A 129 8.13 5.36 -7.27
CA ALA A 129 9.25 4.62 -7.85
C ALA A 129 8.99 3.11 -7.84
N TYR A 130 8.45 2.57 -6.74
CA TYR A 130 8.09 1.15 -6.67
C TYR A 130 6.90 0.81 -7.56
N SER A 131 5.95 1.73 -7.70
CA SER A 131 4.80 1.56 -8.58
C SER A 131 5.20 1.58 -10.05
N ALA A 132 6.19 2.38 -10.46
CA ALA A 132 6.63 2.51 -11.85
C ALA A 132 7.17 1.21 -12.47
N GLU A 133 7.64 0.27 -11.64
CA GLU A 133 8.11 -1.05 -12.08
C GLU A 133 6.95 -2.06 -12.26
N LEU A 134 5.71 -1.67 -11.95
CA LEU A 134 4.54 -2.54 -12.03
C LEU A 134 3.79 -2.34 -13.36
N PRO A 135 3.24 -3.41 -13.96
CA PRO A 135 2.52 -3.35 -15.24
C PRO A 135 1.43 -2.26 -15.30
N TYR A 136 0.71 -2.04 -14.19
CA TYR A 136 -0.35 -1.05 -14.05
C TYR A 136 -0.08 -0.05 -12.93
N GLY A 137 1.20 0.27 -12.71
CA GLY A 137 1.66 1.18 -11.68
C GLY A 137 0.96 2.53 -11.66
N ILE A 138 0.67 3.05 -10.47
CA ILE A 138 0.19 4.44 -10.36
C ILE A 138 1.29 5.43 -10.77
N VAL A 139 1.00 6.28 -11.73
CA VAL A 139 1.92 7.33 -12.19
C VAL A 139 1.74 8.62 -11.39
N THR A 140 2.82 9.35 -11.19
CA THR A 140 2.78 10.73 -10.73
C THR A 140 2.04 11.56 -11.77
N LYS A 141 1.00 12.29 -11.37
CA LYS A 141 0.42 13.35 -12.21
C LYS A 141 1.26 14.62 -12.13
#